data_AF-A0A8T4MJW7-F1
#
_entry.id   AF-A0A8T4MJW7-F1
#
_cell.length_a   1.000
_cell.length_b   1.000
_cell.length_c   1.000
_cell.angle_alpha   90.00
_cell.angle_beta   90.00
_cell.angle_gamma   90.00
#
_symmetry.space_group_name_H-M   'P 1'
#
loop_
_entity.id
_entity.type
_entity.pdbx_description
1 polymer ?
#
loop_
_entity_poly.entity_id
_entity_poly.type
_entity_poly.pdbx_seq_one_letter_code
_entity_poly.pdbx_strand_id
1 'polypeptide(L)' 'MSILKSKEIKKMNHSEIEEKVKELKMELIKNQVSSSKGGKLKTREIKRTIARLLTFNRLNKKSIDK' A
#
# COMPACT_ATOMS: atom_id res chain seq x y z
N MET A 1 -2.56 12.16 5.94
CA MET A 1 -2.41 10.72 5.60
C MET A 1 -0.95 10.51 5.23
N SER A 2 -0.21 9.67 5.94
CA SER A 2 1.23 9.54 5.68
C SER A 2 1.43 8.65 4.46
N ILE A 3 1.77 9.27 3.33
CA ILE A 3 2.26 8.55 2.15
C ILE A 3 3.53 7.83 2.59
N LEU A 4 3.48 6.50 2.72
CA LEU A 4 4.65 5.71 3.09
C LEU A 4 5.82 6.05 2.16
N LYS A 5 6.90 6.54 2.75
CA LYS A 5 8.13 6.84 2.01
C LYS A 5 8.85 5.54 1.70
N SER A 6 9.58 5.48 0.59
CA SER A 6 10.33 4.29 0.21
C SER A 6 11.31 3.83 1.30
N LYS A 7 11.84 4.76 2.10
CA LYS A 7 12.72 4.46 3.25
C LYS A 7 12.00 3.70 4.37
N GLU A 8 10.71 3.96 4.58
CA GLU A 8 9.89 3.30 5.59
C GLU A 8 9.50 1.90 5.12
N ILE A 9 9.08 1.78 3.85
CA ILE A 9 8.77 0.49 3.22
C ILE A 9 10.01 -0.43 3.24
N LYS A 10 11.21 0.13 3.07
CA LYS A 10 12.46 -0.65 3.13
C LYS A 10 12.76 -1.28 4.49
N LYS A 11 12.22 -0.70 5.57
CA LYS A 11 12.37 -1.23 6.93
C LYS A 11 11.36 -2.31 7.27
N MET A 12 10.32 -2.47 6.46
CA MET A 12 9.25 -3.44 6.70
C MET A 12 9.67 -4.85 6.24
N ASN A 13 9.29 -5.85 7.02
CA ASN A 13 9.42 -7.25 6.64
C ASN A 13 8.26 -7.70 5.74
N HIS A 14 8.34 -8.93 5.19
CA HIS A 14 7.32 -9.45 4.27
C HIS A 14 5.92 -9.48 4.90
N SER A 15 5.80 -9.97 6.13
CA SER A 15 4.54 -10.07 6.86
C SER A 15 3.91 -8.71 7.11
N GLU A 16 4.72 -7.73 7.54
CA GLU A 16 4.29 -6.35 7.77
C GLU A 16 3.80 -5.68 6.48
N ILE A 17 4.46 -5.95 5.36
CA ILE A 17 4.02 -5.45 4.05
C ILE A 17 2.66 -6.06 3.68
N GLU A 18 2.47 -7.35 3.87
CA GLU A 18 1.20 -8.02 3.56
C GLU A 18 0.04 -7.52 4.43
N GLU A 19 0.28 -7.39 5.73
CA GLU A 19 -0.68 -6.82 6.68
C GLU A 19 -1.03 -5.39 6.29
N LYS A 20 -0.04 -4.57 5.96
CA LYS A 20 -0.26 -3.18 5.53
C LYS A 20 -1.05 -3.09 4.23
N VAL A 21 -0.82 -4.00 3.30
CA VAL A 21 -1.61 -4.09 2.06
C VAL A 21 -3.07 -4.48 2.36
N LYS A 22 -3.32 -5.39 3.30
CA LYS A 22 -4.70 -5.75 3.70
C LYS A 22 -5.42 -4.55 4.32
N GLU A 23 -4.78 -3.83 5.23
CA GLU A 23 -5.33 -2.60 5.83
C GLU A 23 -5.71 -1.56 4.76
N LEU A 24 -4.77 -1.25 3.86
CA LEU A 24 -4.99 -0.25 2.80
C LEU A 24 -6.08 -0.67 1.81
N LYS A 25 -6.26 -1.97 1.56
CA LYS A 25 -7.38 -2.49 0.75
C LYS A 25 -8.72 -2.26 1.45
N MET A 26 -8.82 -2.50 2.75
CA MET A 26 -10.04 -2.22 3.52
C MET A 26 -10.37 -0.74 3.53
N GLU A 27 -9.35 0.11 3.68
CA GLU A 27 -9.51 1.56 3.61
C GLU A 27 -9.94 2.02 2.20
N LEU A 28 -9.43 1.38 1.15
CA LEU A 28 -9.84 1.66 -0.22
C LEU A 28 -11.34 1.37 -0.42
N ILE A 29 -11.83 0.23 0.07
CA ILE A 29 -13.24 -0.16 -0.02
C ILE A 29 -14.12 0.85 0.72
N LYS A 30 -13.76 1.21 1.95
CA LYS A 30 -14.48 2.23 2.74
C LYS A 30 -14.53 3.58 2.01
N ASN A 31 -13.42 3.99 1.38
CA ASN A 31 -13.37 5.23 0.59
C ASN A 31 -14.20 5.16 -0.70
N GLN A 32 -14.29 3.98 -1.35
CA GLN A 32 -15.13 3.82 -2.54
C GLN A 32 -16.61 3.91 -2.21
N VAL A 33 -17.05 3.27 -1.11
CA VAL A 33 -18.44 3.33 -0.63
C VAL A 33 -18.83 4.75 -0.23
N SER A 34 -17.90 5.53 0.33
CA SER A 34 -18.12 6.93 0.74
C SER A 34 -17.82 7.97 -0.36
N SER A 35 -17.54 7.55 -1.60
CA SER A 35 -17.02 8.44 -2.65
C SER A 35 -18.01 9.49 -3.17
N SER A 36 -19.28 9.45 -2.76
CA SER A 36 -20.30 10.46 -3.07
C SER A 36 -19.97 11.86 -2.52
N LYS A 37 -19.02 11.99 -1.57
CA LYS A 37 -18.64 13.26 -0.93
C LYS A 37 -17.14 13.59 -1.05
N GLY A 38 -16.56 13.49 -2.27
CA GLY A 38 -15.23 14.05 -2.56
C GLY A 38 -14.01 13.11 -2.36
N GLY A 39 -14.20 11.79 -2.32
CA GLY A 39 -13.15 10.79 -2.01
C GLY A 39 -12.09 10.51 -3.09
N LYS A 40 -12.18 11.15 -4.28
CA LYS A 40 -11.42 10.73 -5.48
C LYS A 40 -9.89 10.84 -5.34
N LEU A 41 -9.39 11.87 -4.64
CA LEU A 41 -7.95 12.04 -4.38
C LEU A 41 -7.40 10.98 -3.40
N LYS A 42 -8.15 10.68 -2.33
CA LYS A 42 -7.76 9.66 -1.33
C LYS A 42 -7.67 8.27 -1.96
N THR A 43 -8.61 7.91 -2.83
CA THR A 43 -8.58 6.64 -3.57
C THR A 43 -7.30 6.49 -4.40
N ARG A 44 -6.87 7.57 -5.08
CA ARG A 44 -5.65 7.53 -5.92
C ARG A 44 -4.40 7.33 -5.08
N GLU A 45 -4.31 7.99 -3.93
CA GLU A 45 -3.17 7.88 -3.02
C GLU A 45 -3.07 6.49 -2.39
N ILE A 46 -4.19 5.93 -1.92
CA ILE A 46 -4.23 4.57 -1.35
C ILE A 46 -3.76 3.55 -2.39
N LYS A 47 -4.29 3.62 -3.62
CA LYS A 47 -3.86 2.73 -4.72
C LYS A 47 -2.37 2.85 -5.01
N ARG A 48 -1.83 4.08 -4.99
CA ARG A 48 -0.40 4.33 -5.22
C ARG A 48 0.48 3.72 -4.12
N THR A 49 0.04 3.82 -2.87
CA THR A 49 0.76 3.24 -1.72
C THR A 49 0.74 1.71 -1.79
N ILE A 50 -0.40 1.09 -2.10
CA ILE A 50 -0.50 -0.37 -2.32
C ILE A 50 0.45 -0.81 -3.44
N ALA A 51 0.48 -0.10 -4.57
CA ALA A 51 1.38 -0.44 -5.67
C ALA A 51 2.85 -0.42 -5.25
N ARG A 52 3.28 0.60 -4.49
CA ARG A 52 4.66 0.69 -3.99
C ARG A 52 5.02 -0.45 -3.05
N LEU A 53 4.12 -0.81 -2.12
CA LEU A 53 4.31 -1.95 -1.21
C LEU A 53 4.48 -3.26 -1.97
N LEU A 54 3.61 -3.52 -2.96
CA LEU A 54 3.69 -4.73 -3.80
C LEU A 54 4.96 -4.77 -4.64
N THR A 55 5.38 -3.65 -5.22
CA THR A 55 6.64 -3.56 -5.97
C THR A 55 7.83 -3.90 -5.08
N PHE A 56 7.89 -3.31 -3.89
CA PHE A 56 8.98 -3.57 -2.95
C PHE A 56 8.99 -5.03 -2.50
N ASN A 57 7.82 -5.59 -2.21
CA ASN A 57 7.70 -6.99 -1.84
C ASN A 57 8.24 -7.94 -2.92
N ARG A 58 7.89 -7.67 -4.18
CA ARG A 58 8.37 -8.44 -5.34
C ARG A 58 9.88 -8.33 -5.54
N LEU A 59 10.44 -7.12 -5.36
CA LEU A 59 11.88 -6.89 -5.50
C LEU A 59 12.69 -7.62 -4.42
N ASN A 60 12.22 -7.62 -3.16
CA ASN A 60 12.87 -8.35 -2.08
C ASN A 60 12.80 -9.87 -2.25
N LYS A 61 11.68 -10.39 -2.76
CA LYS A 61 11.57 -11.83 -3.06
C LYS A 61 12.59 -12.26 -4.12
N LYS A 62 12.76 -11.45 -5.17
CA LYS A 62 13.71 -11.73 -6.27
C LYS A 62 15.19 -11.69 -5.84
N SER A 63 15.54 -11.02 -4.74
CA SER A 63 16.89 -11.06 -4.17
C SER A 63 17.16 -12.29 -3.29
N ILE A 64 16.12 -13.00 -2.84
CA ILE A 64 16.24 -14.21 -2.03
C ILE A 64 16.34 -15.45 -2.93
N ASP A 65 15.71 -15.42 -4.11
CA ASP A 65 15.71 -16.52 -5.10
C ASP A 65 16.93 -16.53 -6.06
N LYS A 66 17.99 -15.76 -5.78
CA LYS A 66 19.18 -15.59 -6.62
C LYS A 66 20.44 -16.06 -5.91
#